data_AF-A9FTV5-F1
#
_entry.id   AF-A9FTV5-F1
#
_cell.length_a   1.000
_cell.length_b   1.000
_cell.length_c   1.000
_cell.angle_alpha   90.00
_cell.angle_beta   90.00
_cell.angle_gamma   90.00
#
_symmetry.space_group_name_H-M   'P 1'
#
loop_
_entity.id
_entity.type
_entity.pdbx_description
1 polymer ?
#
loop_
_entity_poly.entity_id
_entity_poly.type
_entity_poly.pdbx_seq_one_letter_code
_entity_poly.pdbx_strand_id
1 'polypeptide(L)'
;MGMEPKFDFYEVVSILPCDAIPGRLWGTCGVVVGRSGGDGGEWEYGIQAFADENCCWQLEERCLRTEGRKMSRDDLYTGEVMGVRVDPATGRGSPRT
;
A
#
# COMPACT_ATOMS: atom_id res chain seq x y z
N MET A 1 16.12 0.74 19.04
CA MET A 1 14.93 -0.14 18.98
C MET A 1 14.03 0.49 17.94
N GLY A 2 13.85 -0.15 16.78
CA GLY A 2 12.98 0.40 15.74
C GLY A 2 11.54 0.43 16.22
N MET A 3 10.78 1.47 15.88
CA MET A 3 9.35 1.50 16.16
C MET A 3 8.63 0.39 15.39
N GLU A 4 7.66 -0.26 16.01
CA GLU A 4 6.78 -1.21 15.33
C GLU A 4 5.82 -0.44 14.39
N PRO A 5 5.43 -1.05 13.24
CA PRO A 5 4.47 -0.42 12.35
C PRO A 5 3.10 -0.33 13.03
N LYS A 6 2.43 0.82 12.90
CA LYS A 6 1.08 1.03 13.43
C LYS A 6 0.00 0.25 12.70
N PHE A 7 0.16 0.00 11.40
CA PHE A 7 -0.84 -0.67 10.58
C PHE A 7 -0.34 -2.02 10.06
N ASP A 8 -1.23 -3.00 10.10
CA ASP A 8 -0.95 -4.34 9.59
C ASP A 8 -1.25 -4.46 8.09
N PHE A 9 -0.65 -5.46 7.45
CA PHE A 9 -1.09 -5.88 6.12
C PHE A 9 -2.58 -6.21 6.13
N TYR A 10 -3.26 -5.80 5.07
CA TYR A 10 -4.69 -5.95 4.83
C TYR A 10 -5.60 -5.20 5.80
N GLU A 11 -5.05 -4.31 6.62
CA GLU A 11 -5.84 -3.40 7.42
C GLU A 11 -6.53 -2.35 6.55
N VAL A 12 -7.81 -2.11 6.83
CA VAL A 12 -8.57 -1.05 6.17
C VAL A 12 -8.34 0.25 6.92
N VAL A 13 -7.95 1.28 6.17
CA VAL A 13 -7.59 2.59 6.70
C VAL A 13 -8.35 3.69 5.96
N SER A 14 -8.73 4.74 6.68
CA SER A 14 -9.16 6.01 6.10
C SER A 14 -7.94 6.85 5.73
N ILE A 15 -8.00 7.46 4.55
CA ILE A 15 -7.01 8.39 4.02
C ILE A 15 -7.35 9.79 4.50
N LEU A 16 -6.49 10.34 5.35
CA LEU A 16 -6.62 11.71 5.88
C LEU A 16 -6.07 12.74 4.88
N PRO A 17 -6.50 14.01 4.96
CA PRO A 17 -5.88 15.09 4.21
C PRO A 17 -4.36 15.14 4.42
N CYS A 18 -3.63 15.09 3.31
CA CYS A 18 -2.18 15.01 3.27
C CYS A 18 -1.70 15.66 1.97
N ASP A 19 -0.65 16.47 2.06
CA ASP A 19 -0.08 17.23 0.93
C ASP A 19 0.51 16.31 -0.16
N ALA A 20 0.86 15.08 0.18
CA ALA A 20 1.50 14.12 -0.73
C ALA A 20 0.51 13.38 -1.67
N ILE A 21 -0.80 13.60 -1.53
CA ILE A 21 -1.81 12.89 -2.33
C ILE A 21 -2.88 13.79 -2.93
N PRO A 22 -3.48 13.39 -4.07
CA PRO A 22 -4.61 14.09 -4.67
C PRO A 22 -5.76 14.24 -3.68
N GLY A 23 -6.33 15.46 -3.58
CA GLY A 23 -7.46 15.75 -2.69
C GLY A 23 -8.69 14.87 -2.89
N ARG A 24 -8.86 14.28 -4.09
CA ARG A 24 -9.94 13.31 -4.38
C ARG A 24 -9.88 12.03 -3.52
N LEU A 25 -8.74 11.73 -2.91
CA LEU A 25 -8.57 10.55 -2.05
C LEU A 25 -8.85 10.86 -0.57
N TRP A 26 -8.95 12.13 -0.18
CA TRP A 26 -9.19 12.50 1.21
C TRP A 26 -10.57 12.04 1.69
N GLY A 27 -10.62 11.45 2.88
CA GLY A 27 -11.84 10.90 3.46
C GLY A 27 -12.29 9.57 2.85
N THR A 28 -11.57 9.05 1.84
CA THR A 28 -11.83 7.72 1.28
C THR A 28 -11.12 6.64 2.09
N CYS A 29 -11.46 5.38 1.84
CA CYS A 29 -10.79 4.24 2.44
C CYS A 29 -9.86 3.55 1.43
N GLY A 30 -8.89 2.84 1.98
CA GLY A 30 -8.07 1.89 1.25
C GLY A 30 -7.62 0.75 2.15
N VAL A 31 -6.79 -0.11 1.59
CA VAL A 31 -6.23 -1.26 2.30
C VAL A 31 -4.70 -1.25 2.23
N VAL A 32 -4.06 -1.61 3.33
CA VAL A 32 -2.60 -1.71 3.42
C VAL A 32 -2.12 -2.94 2.65
N VAL A 33 -1.36 -2.72 1.58
CA VAL A 33 -0.77 -3.78 0.72
C VAL A 33 0.77 -3.75 0.72
N GLY A 34 1.38 -2.74 1.34
CA GLY A 34 2.83 -2.60 1.49
C GLY A 34 3.18 -1.86 2.78
N ARG A 35 4.37 -2.12 3.31
CA ARG A 35 4.95 -1.36 4.43
C ARG A 35 6.46 -1.28 4.29
N SER A 36 7.03 -0.13 4.59
CA SER A 36 8.47 0.11 4.64
C SER A 36 8.81 0.95 5.85
N GLY A 37 9.78 0.48 6.65
CA GLY A 37 10.33 1.25 7.75
C GLY A 37 11.58 1.98 7.26
N GLY A 38 11.65 3.28 7.53
CA GLY A 38 12.86 4.09 7.34
C GLY A 38 13.81 3.96 8.53
N ASP A 39 15.09 4.28 8.30
CA ASP A 39 16.15 4.22 9.33
C ASP A 39 15.89 5.14 10.53
N GLY A 40 15.05 6.18 10.35
CA GLY A 40 14.61 7.12 11.38
C GLY A 40 13.42 6.65 12.24
N GLY A 41 12.87 5.46 11.97
CA GLY A 41 11.67 4.94 12.65
C GLY A 41 10.34 5.41 12.06
N GLU A 42 10.39 6.19 10.97
CA GLU A 42 9.20 6.56 10.20
C GLU A 42 8.72 5.38 9.36
N TRP A 43 7.40 5.19 9.32
CA TRP A 43 6.76 4.14 8.52
C TRP A 43 5.99 4.75 7.36
N GLU A 44 6.19 4.14 6.20
CA GLU A 44 5.40 4.38 5.00
C GLU A 44 4.64 3.11 4.62
N TYR A 45 3.49 3.31 4.00
CA TYR A 45 2.53 2.27 3.68
C TYR A 45 2.11 2.37 2.22
N GLY A 46 2.08 1.22 1.54
CA GLY A 46 1.44 1.09 0.24
C GLY A 46 -0.06 0.87 0.44
N ILE A 47 -0.89 1.78 -0.04
CA ILE A 47 -2.34 1.76 0.10
C ILE A 47 -2.98 1.57 -1.27
N GLN A 48 -3.72 0.48 -1.43
CA GLN A 48 -4.66 0.36 -2.53
C GLN A 48 -5.94 1.12 -2.16
N ALA A 49 -6.15 2.28 -2.76
CA ALA A 49 -7.30 3.13 -2.46
C ALA A 49 -8.56 2.59 -3.16
N PHE A 50 -9.68 2.46 -2.45
CA PHE A 50 -10.92 1.96 -3.07
C PHE A 50 -11.51 2.95 -4.07
N ALA A 51 -11.20 4.23 -3.95
CA ALA A 51 -11.56 5.25 -4.92
C ALA A 51 -10.68 5.24 -6.19
N ASP A 52 -9.60 4.45 -6.22
CA ASP A 52 -8.65 4.35 -7.33
C ASP A 52 -8.05 2.93 -7.38
N GLU A 53 -8.89 1.95 -7.77
CA GLU A 53 -8.58 0.51 -7.70
C GLU A 53 -7.34 0.08 -8.49
N ASN A 54 -6.91 0.90 -9.46
CA ASN A 54 -5.77 0.62 -10.34
C ASN A 54 -4.44 1.16 -9.80
N CYS A 55 -4.45 1.91 -8.69
CA CYS A 55 -3.26 2.57 -8.16
C CYS A 55 -2.97 2.12 -6.73
N CYS A 56 -1.69 1.90 -6.44
CA CYS A 56 -1.17 1.80 -5.08
C CYS A 56 -0.44 3.10 -4.75
N TRP A 57 -0.80 3.70 -3.62
CA TRP A 57 -0.27 4.98 -3.16
C TRP A 57 0.69 4.77 -1.99
N GLN A 58 1.85 5.40 -2.04
CA GLN A 58 2.74 5.49 -0.89
C GLN A 58 2.25 6.60 0.03
N LEU A 59 1.98 6.26 1.29
CA LEU A 59 1.48 7.17 2.29
C LEU A 59 2.24 7.02 3.61
N GLU A 60 2.56 8.14 4.22
CA GLU A 60 3.14 8.16 5.56
C GLU A 60 2.12 7.78 6.62
N GLU A 61 2.58 7.22 7.75
CA GLU A 61 1.74 6.79 8.86
C GLU A 61 0.74 7.84 9.34
N ARG A 62 1.15 9.12 9.40
CA ARG A 62 0.30 10.25 9.85
C ARG A 62 -0.90 10.52 8.95
N CYS A 63 -0.88 10.03 7.72
CA CYS A 63 -1.92 10.26 6.72
C CYS A 63 -3.07 9.24 6.83
N LEU A 64 -2.98 8.31 7.79
CA LEU A 64 -3.85 7.16 7.87
C LEU A 64 -4.52 7.06 9.24
N ARG A 65 -5.74 6.55 9.24
CA ARG A 65 -6.47 6.19 10.45
C ARG A 65 -7.04 4.78 10.28
N THR A 66 -6.88 3.94 11.31
CA THR A 66 -7.48 2.60 11.31
C THR A 66 -9.01 2.69 11.27
N GLU A 67 -9.63 1.79 10.52
CA GLU A 67 -11.08 1.57 10.53
C GLU A 67 -11.46 0.33 11.36
N GLY A 68 -10.50 -0.28 12.07
CA GLY A 68 -10.74 -1.40 12.99
C GLY A 68 -11.16 -2.70 12.32
N ARG A 69 -11.03 -2.80 10.99
CA ARG A 69 -11.35 -3.99 10.20
C ARG A 69 -10.22 -4.35 9.25
N LYS A 70 -10.18 -5.62 8.85
CA LYS A 70 -9.21 -6.15 7.88
C LYS A 70 -9.94 -6.80 6.72
N MET A 71 -9.31 -6.75 5.55
CA MET A 71 -9.67 -7.59 4.42
C MET A 71 -8.81 -8.86 4.45
N SER A 72 -9.25 -9.88 3.73
CA SER A 72 -8.42 -11.02 3.42
C SER A 72 -7.61 -10.75 2.16
N ARG A 73 -6.58 -11.58 1.94
CA ARG A 73 -5.82 -11.56 0.68
C ARG A 73 -6.72 -11.90 -0.51
N ASP A 74 -7.66 -12.82 -0.33
CA ASP A 74 -8.55 -13.31 -1.40
C ASP A 74 -9.59 -12.26 -1.79
N ASP A 75 -9.86 -11.28 -0.93
CA ASP A 75 -10.70 -10.11 -1.28
C ASP A 75 -9.98 -9.15 -2.24
N LEU A 76 -8.65 -9.23 -2.35
CA LEU A 76 -7.82 -8.29 -3.12
C LEU A 76 -7.17 -8.91 -4.36
N TYR A 77 -6.90 -10.21 -4.33
CA TYR A 77 -6.19 -10.90 -5.39
C TYR A 77 -7.00 -12.09 -5.89
N THR A 78 -7.11 -12.20 -7.22
CA THR A 78 -7.77 -13.34 -7.90
C THR A 78 -7.02 -14.66 -7.73
N GLY A 79 -5.79 -14.62 -7.20
CA GLY A 79 -4.86 -15.75 -7.19
C GLY A 79 -4.15 -15.98 -8.52
N GLU A 80 -4.46 -15.18 -9.55
CA GLU A 80 -3.73 -15.22 -10.82
C GLU A 80 -2.26 -14.83 -10.60
N VAL A 81 -1.37 -15.57 -11.26
CA VAL A 81 0.07 -15.37 -11.17
C VAL A 81 0.59 -14.94 -12.52
N MET A 82 1.27 -13.79 -12.56
CA MET A 82 2.00 -13.36 -13.75
C MET A 82 3.48 -13.72 -13.63
N GLY A 83 3.98 -14.45 -14.63
CA GLY A 83 5.43 -14.64 -14.77
C GLY A 83 6.09 -13.33 -15.22
N VAL A 84 7.29 -13.06 -14.69
CA VAL A 84 8.11 -11.92 -15.09
C VAL A 84 9.45 -12.44 -15.62
N ARG A 85 9.90 -11.93 -16.77
CA ARG A 85 11.28 -12.11 -17.24
C ARG A 85 12.11 -10.94 -16.73
N VAL A 86 13.22 -11.24 -16.05
CA VAL A 86 14.14 -10.23 -15.50
C VAL A 86 15.36 -10.14 -16.41
N ASP A 87 15.70 -8.92 -16.82
CA ASP A 87 16.99 -8.62 -17.43
C ASP A 87 18.09 -8.63 -16.35
N PRO A 88 19.07 -9.56 -16.41
CA PRO A 88 20.10 -9.67 -15.39
C PRO A 88 21.07 -8.49 -15.36
N ALA A 89 21.20 -7.72 -16.45
CA ALA A 89 22.10 -6.57 -16.51
C ALA A 89 21.51 -5.34 -15.83
N THR A 90 20.18 -5.16 -15.88
CA THR A 90 19.50 -3.96 -15.39
C THR A 90 18.58 -4.21 -14.21
N GLY A 91 18.21 -5.46 -13.94
CA GLY A 91 17.20 -5.85 -12.95
C GLY A 91 15.77 -5.52 -13.36
N ARG A 92 15.53 -4.98 -14.57
CA ARG A 92 14.18 -4.64 -15.04
C ARG A 92 13.39 -5.89 -15.40
N GLY A 93 12.13 -5.92 -14.98
CA GLY A 93 11.17 -6.97 -15.31
C GLY A 93 10.27 -6.60 -16.49
N SER A 94 9.90 -7.58 -17.31
CA SER A 94 8.79 -7.48 -18.26
C SER A 94 7.84 -8.67 -18.10
N PRO A 95 6.53 -8.51 -18.41
CA PRO A 95 5.59 -9.61 -18.42
C PRO A 95 6.09 -10.76 -19.30
N ARG A 96 6.04 -11.98 -18.77
CA ARG A 96 6.27 -13.19 -19.53
C ARG A 96 4.95 -13.55 -20.23
N THR A 97 4.76 -13.02 -21.44
CA THR A 97 3.70 -13.44 -22.36
C THR A 97 3.99 -14.81 -22.96
#